data_AF-A0A1G1N1Q3-F1
#
_entry.id   AF-A0A1G1N1Q3-F1
#
_cell.length_a   1.000
_cell.length_b   1.000
_cell.length_c   1.000
_cell.angle_alpha   90.00
_cell.angle_beta   90.00
_cell.angle_gamma   90.00
#
_symmetry.space_group_name_H-M   'P 1'
#
loop_
_entity.id
_entity.type
_entity.pdbx_description
1 polymer ?
#
loop_
_entity_poly.entity_id
_entity_poly.type
_entity_poly.pdbx_seq_one_letter_code
_entity_poly.pdbx_strand_id
1 'polypeptide(L)'
;MLHTILPVFLMNGILLVIAIVLIIAERLLVTYGECKITINKEKIIAVNGGDSLLSYFAQNKIFIPSACGGKATCGYCKVEVLSGAGHILPTEEVFVNREERLKGIRLACQVKVKNDIEVLISEDLLQAKEYKTRILRITDVTSDIKYVVMQLSEPNEINFKPGQYIQFRIPEIEEFRAYSIASPPSQKNILELIVRLVPGGLCSSYIHEVLDVQDEIIVTGPYGDFYLREDSEREIVCIGGGCGMAPIRSILYHLREKGMPRKASYFFGARSKKDLFYTEELMALEGESSGRFSYFPVLSEPKPDDKWSGETGFVTQAVERHMHSNGDTEAYLCGPPPMIDAALKVLAKKGVQDIHIYYDKF
;
A
#
# COMPACT_ATOMS: atom_id res chain seq x y z
N MET A 1 34.02 -6.03 47.54
CA MET A 1 34.13 -5.82 46.07
C MET A 1 34.29 -7.15 45.33
N LEU A 2 35.26 -8.01 45.69
CA LEU A 2 35.45 -9.32 45.04
C LEU A 2 34.26 -10.30 45.20
N HIS A 3 33.63 -10.31 46.38
CA HIS A 3 32.47 -11.18 46.67
C HIS A 3 31.19 -10.84 45.90
N THR A 4 31.04 -9.61 45.40
CA THR A 4 29.89 -9.19 44.57
C THR A 4 30.19 -9.28 43.07
N ILE A 5 31.46 -9.15 42.67
CA ILE A 5 31.87 -9.20 41.26
C ILE A 5 31.91 -10.65 40.75
N LEU A 6 32.41 -11.59 41.55
CA LEU A 6 32.57 -12.99 41.13
C LEU A 6 31.24 -13.67 40.73
N PRO A 7 30.13 -13.54 41.49
CA PRO A 7 28.84 -14.11 41.10
C PRO A 7 28.28 -13.52 39.80
N VAL A 8 28.50 -12.22 39.55
CA VAL A 8 28.04 -11.54 38.33
C VAL A 8 28.78 -12.07 37.10
N PHE A 9 30.09 -12.29 37.18
CA PHE A 9 30.85 -12.92 36.09
C PHE A 9 30.44 -14.37 35.85
N LEU A 10 30.20 -15.15 36.91
CA LEU A 10 29.74 -16.54 36.80
C LEU A 10 28.36 -16.62 36.14
N MET A 11 27.43 -15.74 36.54
CA MET A 11 26.09 -15.67 35.95
C MET A 11 26.13 -15.28 34.47
N ASN A 12 26.89 -14.25 34.11
CA ASN A 12 27.05 -13.85 32.71
C ASN A 12 27.77 -14.92 31.88
N GLY A 13 28.75 -15.62 32.46
CA GLY A 13 29.44 -16.74 31.82
C GLY A 13 28.51 -17.90 31.51
N ILE A 14 27.64 -18.28 32.45
CA ILE A 14 26.64 -19.33 32.23
C ILE A 14 25.63 -18.91 31.14
N LEU A 15 25.13 -17.67 31.18
CA LEU A 15 24.22 -17.15 30.16
C LEU A 15 24.86 -17.17 28.76
N LEU A 16 26.14 -16.77 28.67
CA LEU A 16 26.90 -16.81 27.42
C LEU A 16 27.06 -18.25 26.91
N VAL A 17 27.38 -19.21 27.78
CA VAL A 17 27.50 -20.62 27.41
C VAL A 17 26.17 -21.17 26.91
N ILE A 18 25.06 -20.89 27.60
CA ILE A 18 23.73 -21.32 27.17
C ILE A 18 23.39 -20.70 25.80
N ALA A 19 23.65 -19.40 25.61
CA ALA A 19 23.44 -18.74 24.32
C ALA A 19 24.25 -19.39 23.19
N ILE A 20 25.53 -19.69 23.43
CA ILE A 20 26.40 -20.37 22.46
C ILE A 20 25.86 -21.78 22.14
N VAL A 21 25.45 -22.55 23.15
CA VAL A 21 24.88 -23.89 22.97
C VAL A 21 23.60 -23.82 22.15
N LEU A 22 22.72 -22.85 22.41
CA LEU A 22 21.50 -22.64 21.64
C LEU A 22 21.81 -22.28 20.18
N ILE A 23 22.75 -21.37 19.93
CA ILE A 23 23.18 -21.00 18.57
C ILE A 23 23.76 -22.20 17.81
N ILE A 24 24.55 -23.04 18.48
CA ILE A 24 25.11 -24.27 17.88
C ILE A 24 24.00 -25.29 17.61
N ALA A 25 23.10 -25.51 18.57
CA ALA A 25 21.98 -26.44 18.41
C ALA A 25 21.05 -25.99 17.27
N GLU A 26 20.77 -24.70 17.16
CA GLU A 26 20.00 -24.13 16.06
C GLU A 26 20.70 -24.35 14.72
N ARG A 27 22.02 -24.10 14.62
CA ARG A 27 22.78 -24.38 13.38
C ARG A 27 22.79 -25.86 12.99
N LEU A 28 22.86 -26.76 13.96
CA LEU A 28 22.94 -28.21 13.70
C LEU A 28 21.58 -28.85 13.43
N LEU A 29 20.51 -28.36 14.05
CA LEU A 29 19.16 -28.95 13.96
C LEU A 29 18.26 -28.23 12.95
N VAL A 30 18.55 -26.97 12.64
CA VAL A 30 17.76 -26.09 11.75
C VAL A 30 18.59 -25.73 10.51
N THR A 31 19.30 -26.70 9.94
CA THR A 31 19.85 -26.58 8.58
C THR A 31 19.24 -27.68 7.72
N TYR A 32 18.27 -27.31 6.90
CA TYR A 32 17.61 -28.23 5.96
C TYR A 32 18.49 -28.55 4.73
N GLY A 33 19.79 -28.22 4.78
CA GLY A 33 20.72 -28.28 3.66
C GLY A 33 20.56 -27.12 2.68
N GLU A 34 21.32 -27.19 1.59
CA GLU A 34 21.15 -26.27 0.46
C GLU A 34 19.82 -26.57 -0.25
N CYS A 35 19.02 -25.52 -0.46
CA CYS A 35 17.76 -25.53 -1.19
C CYS A 35 17.85 -24.53 -2.34
N LYS A 36 17.05 -24.75 -3.38
CA LYS A 36 16.92 -23.84 -4.52
C LYS A 36 15.55 -23.18 -4.54
N ILE A 37 15.52 -21.86 -4.66
CA ILE A 37 14.31 -21.09 -4.94
C ILE A 37 14.34 -20.71 -6.41
N THR A 38 13.41 -21.27 -7.20
CA THR A 38 13.27 -20.99 -8.62
C THR A 38 12.12 -20.00 -8.83
N ILE A 39 12.41 -18.83 -9.38
CA ILE A 39 11.46 -17.75 -9.62
C ILE A 39 11.19 -17.67 -11.12
N ASN A 40 9.92 -17.77 -11.51
CA ASN A 40 9.44 -17.67 -12.89
C ASN A 40 10.16 -18.63 -13.86
N LYS A 41 10.67 -19.77 -13.37
CA LYS A 41 11.47 -20.76 -14.12
C LYS A 41 12.76 -20.22 -14.75
N GLU A 42 13.19 -19.02 -14.37
CA GLU A 42 14.34 -18.35 -14.96
C GLU A 42 15.44 -18.08 -13.92
N LYS A 43 15.07 -17.46 -12.79
CA LYS A 43 16.03 -17.05 -11.76
C LYS A 43 16.09 -18.11 -10.66
N ILE A 44 17.28 -18.66 -10.42
CA ILE A 44 17.52 -19.64 -9.35
C ILE A 44 18.37 -19.00 -8.26
N ILE A 45 17.91 -19.10 -7.02
CA ILE A 45 18.62 -18.63 -5.83
C ILE A 45 18.96 -19.84 -4.98
N ALA A 46 20.26 -20.08 -4.76
CA ALA A 46 20.72 -21.09 -3.81
C ALA A 46 20.72 -20.50 -2.40
N VAL A 47 20.08 -21.19 -1.46
CA VAL A 47 19.92 -20.75 -0.07
C VAL A 47 20.14 -21.90 0.89
N ASN A 48 20.58 -21.62 2.11
CA ASN A 48 20.55 -22.59 3.20
C ASN A 48 19.17 -22.59 3.82
N GLY A 49 18.43 -23.69 3.78
CA GLY A 49 17.04 -23.75 4.25
C GLY A 49 16.88 -23.48 5.76
N GLY A 50 15.74 -22.89 6.14
CA GLY A 50 15.41 -22.54 7.53
C GLY A 50 14.61 -21.23 7.68
N ASP A 51 14.83 -20.25 6.80
CA ASP A 51 14.14 -18.97 6.82
C ASP A 51 12.86 -18.96 5.97
N SER A 52 12.12 -17.86 6.04
CA SER A 52 10.91 -17.65 5.24
C SER A 52 11.24 -17.26 3.81
N LEU A 53 10.36 -17.56 2.85
CA LEU A 53 10.48 -17.07 1.47
C LEU A 53 10.63 -15.55 1.43
N LEU A 54 9.86 -14.80 2.24
CA LEU A 54 9.96 -13.35 2.31
C LEU A 54 11.36 -12.88 2.70
N SER A 55 11.98 -13.55 3.67
CA SER A 55 13.35 -13.22 4.12
C SER A 55 14.37 -13.43 3.01
N TYR A 56 14.32 -14.57 2.30
CA TYR A 56 15.23 -14.81 1.19
C TYR A 56 15.01 -13.86 0.01
N PHE A 57 13.75 -13.50 -0.28
CA PHE A 57 13.45 -12.50 -1.29
C PHE A 57 14.07 -11.15 -0.93
N ALA A 58 13.89 -10.67 0.30
CA ALA A 58 14.49 -9.42 0.78
C ALA A 58 16.03 -9.45 0.69
N GLN A 59 16.68 -10.53 1.14
CA GLN A 59 18.14 -10.71 1.05
C GLN A 59 18.65 -10.66 -0.39
N ASN A 60 17.84 -11.10 -1.36
CA ASN A 60 18.16 -11.11 -2.78
C ASN A 60 17.59 -9.91 -3.55
N LYS A 61 17.21 -8.84 -2.83
CA LYS A 61 16.65 -7.58 -3.38
C LYS A 61 15.39 -7.80 -4.24
N ILE A 62 14.58 -8.78 -3.88
CA ILE A 62 13.25 -9.01 -4.43
C ILE A 62 12.26 -8.55 -3.36
N PHE A 63 11.60 -7.42 -3.61
CA PHE A 63 10.78 -6.80 -2.59
C PHE A 63 9.32 -7.21 -2.75
N ILE A 64 8.88 -8.15 -1.90
CA ILE A 64 7.47 -8.53 -1.78
C ILE A 64 6.83 -7.65 -0.70
N PRO A 65 5.64 -7.05 -0.94
CA PRO A 65 5.03 -6.12 0.00
C PRO A 65 4.72 -6.81 1.34
N SER A 66 5.16 -6.19 2.44
CA SER A 66 4.91 -6.72 3.79
C SER A 66 4.79 -5.58 4.82
N ALA A 67 3.57 -5.10 5.04
CA ALA A 67 3.32 -4.03 6.01
C ALA A 67 3.51 -4.48 7.48
N CYS A 68 3.50 -5.79 7.75
CA CYS A 68 3.64 -6.33 9.10
C CYS A 68 5.04 -6.85 9.43
N GLY A 69 6.02 -6.70 8.53
CA GLY A 69 7.36 -7.25 8.72
C GLY A 69 7.39 -8.79 8.83
N GLY A 70 6.41 -9.47 8.21
CA GLY A 70 6.34 -10.93 8.21
C GLY A 70 5.61 -11.58 9.40
N LYS A 71 4.89 -10.80 10.22
CA LYS A 71 4.08 -11.28 11.35
C LYS A 71 2.73 -11.92 10.96
N ALA A 72 2.46 -12.08 9.66
CA ALA A 72 1.20 -12.62 9.10
C ALA A 72 -0.08 -11.94 9.60
N THR A 73 -0.07 -10.61 9.70
CA THR A 73 -1.27 -9.83 10.09
C THR A 73 -1.84 -8.96 8.97
N CYS A 74 -1.12 -8.78 7.85
CA CYS A 74 -1.56 -7.91 6.75
C CYS A 74 -1.99 -8.64 5.47
N GLY A 75 -1.56 -9.89 5.25
CA GLY A 75 -1.89 -10.65 4.03
C GLY A 75 -1.30 -10.13 2.71
N TYR A 76 -0.43 -9.11 2.71
CA TYR A 76 0.11 -8.51 1.48
C TYR A 76 1.18 -9.34 0.78
N CYS A 77 1.93 -10.16 1.52
CA CYS A 77 3.05 -10.92 0.97
C CYS A 77 2.61 -12.18 0.20
N LYS A 78 1.52 -12.11 -0.56
CA LYS A 78 1.00 -13.22 -1.36
C LYS A 78 1.94 -13.49 -2.54
N VAL A 79 2.29 -14.76 -2.71
CA VAL A 79 3.05 -15.28 -3.85
C VAL A 79 2.43 -16.59 -4.30
N GLU A 80 2.49 -16.88 -5.59
CA GLU A 80 2.09 -18.17 -6.13
C GLU A 80 3.25 -19.16 -5.97
N VAL A 81 2.99 -20.27 -5.28
CA VAL A 81 3.97 -21.34 -5.07
C VAL A 81 3.54 -22.57 -5.85
N LEU A 82 4.34 -22.92 -6.86
CA LEU A 82 4.08 -24.04 -7.77
C LEU A 82 4.42 -25.38 -7.10
N SER A 83 5.48 -25.41 -6.29
CA SER A 83 5.91 -26.62 -5.59
C SER A 83 6.74 -26.29 -4.33
N GLY A 84 6.78 -27.22 -3.38
CA GLY A 84 7.73 -27.19 -2.26
C GLY A 84 7.32 -26.41 -1.00
N ALA A 85 6.17 -25.72 -0.96
CA ALA A 85 5.72 -24.97 0.23
C ALA A 85 5.02 -25.80 1.33
N GLY A 86 4.85 -27.12 1.15
CA GLY A 86 4.10 -27.97 2.07
C GLY A 86 2.64 -27.56 2.24
N HIS A 87 2.02 -27.89 3.37
CA HIS A 87 0.62 -27.56 3.66
C HIS A 87 0.44 -26.09 4.05
N ILE A 88 -0.77 -25.56 3.79
CA ILE A 88 -1.16 -24.22 4.24
C ILE A 88 -1.20 -24.15 5.76
N LEU A 89 -0.64 -23.10 6.34
CA LEU A 89 -0.64 -22.89 7.78
C LEU A 89 -1.92 -22.18 8.24
N PRO A 90 -2.40 -22.41 9.48
CA PRO A 90 -3.57 -21.70 10.02
C PRO A 90 -3.46 -20.17 9.96
N THR A 91 -2.24 -19.64 10.09
CA THR A 91 -1.95 -18.20 9.96
C THR A 91 -2.19 -17.66 8.55
N GLU A 92 -2.16 -18.51 7.53
CA GLU A 92 -2.42 -18.14 6.13
C GLU A 92 -3.91 -18.23 5.78
N GLU A 93 -4.67 -19.10 6.43
CA GLU A 93 -6.07 -19.40 6.07
C GLU A 93 -7.00 -18.20 6.13
N VAL A 94 -6.70 -17.24 7.00
CA VAL A 94 -7.50 -16.00 7.16
C VAL A 94 -7.37 -15.08 5.95
N PHE A 95 -6.25 -15.17 5.20
CA PHE A 95 -5.95 -14.27 4.09
C PHE A 95 -6.06 -14.92 2.72
N VAL A 96 -6.05 -16.26 2.64
CA VAL A 96 -6.05 -17.02 1.39
C VAL A 96 -7.40 -17.69 1.19
N ASN A 97 -8.15 -17.21 0.19
CA ASN A 97 -9.46 -17.77 -0.14
C ASN A 97 -9.35 -19.11 -0.91
N ARG A 98 -10.49 -19.74 -1.21
CA ARG A 98 -10.53 -21.05 -1.89
C ARG A 98 -9.91 -21.02 -3.29
N GLU A 99 -10.18 -19.99 -4.08
CA GLU A 99 -9.65 -19.87 -5.45
C GLU A 99 -8.14 -19.64 -5.45
N GLU A 100 -7.67 -18.76 -4.57
CA GLU A 100 -6.25 -18.50 -4.34
C GLU A 100 -5.52 -19.77 -3.91
N ARG A 101 -6.12 -20.57 -3.03
CA ARG A 101 -5.56 -21.86 -2.61
C ARG A 101 -5.42 -22.84 -3.77
N LEU A 102 -6.40 -22.90 -4.67
CA LEU A 102 -6.33 -23.76 -5.86
C LEU A 102 -5.23 -23.32 -6.83
N LYS A 103 -4.92 -22.02 -6.87
CA LYS A 103 -3.78 -21.46 -7.62
C LYS A 103 -2.44 -21.61 -6.89
N GLY A 104 -2.40 -22.17 -5.68
CA GLY A 104 -1.16 -22.29 -4.91
C GLY A 104 -0.67 -20.98 -4.29
N ILE A 105 -1.55 -19.99 -4.09
CA ILE A 105 -1.19 -18.74 -3.40
C ILE A 105 -0.89 -19.02 -1.93
N ARG A 106 0.25 -18.50 -1.45
CA ARG A 106 0.76 -18.63 -0.09
C ARG A 106 1.26 -17.29 0.42
N LEU A 107 1.39 -17.15 1.74
CA LEU A 107 2.06 -15.98 2.33
C LEU A 107 3.56 -16.24 2.41
N ALA A 108 4.36 -15.48 1.65
CA ALA A 108 5.81 -15.62 1.60
C ALA A 108 6.47 -15.52 2.98
N CYS A 109 5.90 -14.76 3.92
CA CYS A 109 6.44 -14.67 5.28
C CYS A 109 6.22 -15.93 6.14
N GLN A 110 5.25 -16.77 5.77
CA GLN A 110 4.89 -17.97 6.52
C GLN A 110 5.47 -19.25 5.92
N VAL A 111 5.75 -19.26 4.62
CA VAL A 111 6.38 -20.40 3.95
C VAL A 111 7.86 -20.46 4.31
N LYS A 112 8.25 -21.49 5.06
CA LYS A 112 9.65 -21.81 5.38
C LYS A 112 10.28 -22.65 4.27
N VAL A 113 11.49 -22.28 3.84
CA VAL A 113 12.22 -23.02 2.80
C VAL A 113 12.92 -24.21 3.45
N LYS A 114 12.40 -25.42 3.20
CA LYS A 114 12.93 -26.69 3.73
C LYS A 114 13.40 -27.68 2.64
N ASN A 115 13.06 -27.38 1.40
CA ASN A 115 13.36 -28.13 0.19
C ASN A 115 13.37 -27.13 -0.98
N ASP A 116 13.65 -27.59 -2.18
CA ASP A 116 13.53 -26.76 -3.39
C ASP A 116 12.09 -26.25 -3.54
N ILE A 117 11.95 -24.97 -3.87
CA ILE A 117 10.66 -24.28 -4.03
C ILE A 117 10.63 -23.58 -5.38
N GLU A 118 9.53 -23.76 -6.10
CA GLU A 118 9.23 -23.01 -7.32
C GLU A 118 8.12 -21.98 -7.06
N VAL A 119 8.37 -20.73 -7.40
CA VAL A 119 7.41 -19.62 -7.24
C VAL A 119 7.20 -18.85 -8.52
N LEU A 120 6.01 -18.28 -8.66
CA LEU A 120 5.68 -17.28 -9.66
C LEU A 120 5.51 -15.92 -8.98
N ILE A 121 6.25 -14.92 -9.46
CA ILE A 121 6.21 -13.54 -8.99
C ILE A 121 5.90 -12.65 -10.20
N SER A 122 4.88 -11.81 -10.06
CA SER A 122 4.51 -10.84 -11.10
C SER A 122 5.66 -9.89 -11.43
N GLU A 123 5.81 -9.52 -12.70
CA GLU A 123 6.87 -8.60 -13.15
C GLU A 123 6.84 -7.27 -12.40
N ASP A 124 5.67 -6.71 -12.10
CA ASP A 124 5.52 -5.47 -11.34
C ASP A 124 6.22 -5.54 -9.96
N LEU A 125 6.13 -6.69 -9.27
CA LEU A 125 6.81 -6.93 -7.99
C LEU A 125 8.32 -7.14 -8.15
N LEU A 126 8.77 -7.71 -9.27
CA LEU A 126 10.21 -7.86 -9.57
C LEU A 126 10.86 -6.52 -9.92
N GLN A 127 10.08 -5.55 -10.40
CA GLN A 127 10.55 -4.18 -10.68
C GLN A 127 10.62 -3.30 -9.43
N ALA A 128 9.98 -3.70 -8.33
CA ALA A 128 10.02 -2.95 -7.08
C ALA A 128 11.46 -2.84 -6.55
N LYS A 129 11.80 -1.66 -6.03
CA LYS A 129 13.13 -1.33 -5.51
C LYS A 129 13.02 -0.66 -4.16
N GLU A 130 14.14 -0.62 -3.46
CA GLU A 130 14.34 0.27 -2.33
C GLU A 130 14.85 1.63 -2.82
N TYR A 131 14.35 2.68 -2.20
CA TYR A 131 14.68 4.07 -2.48
C TYR A 131 15.04 4.79 -1.19
N LYS A 132 16.17 5.48 -1.21
CA LYS A 132 16.46 6.55 -0.24
C LYS A 132 15.78 7.83 -0.71
N THR A 133 15.11 8.50 0.21
CA THR A 133 14.37 9.74 -0.06
C THR A 133 14.75 10.81 0.95
N ARG A 134 14.51 12.07 0.59
CA ARG A 134 14.64 13.21 1.48
C ARG A 134 13.33 13.98 1.53
N ILE A 135 12.86 14.32 2.73
CA ILE A 135 11.63 15.10 2.89
C ILE A 135 11.88 16.53 2.43
N LEU A 136 11.09 16.99 1.45
CA LEU A 136 11.16 18.36 0.94
C LEU A 136 10.16 19.29 1.64
N ARG A 137 8.97 18.78 1.92
CA ARG A 137 7.87 19.59 2.46
C ARG A 137 6.88 18.72 3.22
N ILE A 138 6.43 19.24 4.36
CA ILE A 138 5.31 18.71 5.12
C ILE A 138 4.29 19.84 5.29
N THR A 139 3.01 19.57 5.09
CA THR A 139 1.94 20.57 5.21
C THR A 139 0.73 19.94 5.89
N ASP A 140 0.20 20.59 6.92
CA ASP A 140 -1.07 20.20 7.53
C ASP A 140 -2.20 20.57 6.57
N VAL A 141 -2.97 19.56 6.15
CA VAL A 141 -4.06 19.71 5.18
C VAL A 141 -5.40 19.79 5.90
N THR A 142 -5.56 18.97 6.93
CA THR A 142 -6.66 19.02 7.90
C THR A 142 -6.08 18.87 9.31
N SER A 143 -6.92 18.80 10.33
CA SER A 143 -6.47 18.53 11.71
C SER A 143 -5.81 17.16 11.90
N ASP A 144 -6.06 16.20 11.00
CA ASP A 144 -5.56 14.82 11.11
C ASP A 144 -4.95 14.31 9.80
N ILE A 145 -4.71 15.16 8.80
CA ILE A 145 -4.11 14.77 7.51
C ILE A 145 -2.94 15.69 7.19
N LYS A 146 -1.79 15.09 6.88
CA LYS A 146 -0.61 15.78 6.36
C LYS A 146 -0.38 15.43 4.90
N TYR A 147 0.11 16.41 4.15
CA TYR A 147 0.70 16.24 2.84
C TYR A 147 2.22 16.22 2.97
N VAL A 148 2.84 15.15 2.49
CA VAL A 148 4.28 14.95 2.56
C VAL A 148 4.84 14.86 1.15
N VAL A 149 5.81 15.71 0.83
CA VAL A 149 6.56 15.68 -0.42
C VAL A 149 7.96 15.18 -0.12
N MET A 150 8.39 14.13 -0.81
CA MET A 150 9.73 13.58 -0.70
C MET A 150 10.37 13.45 -2.07
N GLN A 151 11.69 13.67 -2.09
CA GLN A 151 12.51 13.54 -3.29
C GLN A 151 13.30 12.23 -3.23
N LEU A 152 13.33 11.51 -4.35
CA LEU A 152 14.15 10.32 -4.50
C LEU A 152 15.62 10.69 -4.68
N SER A 153 16.48 10.11 -3.86
CA SER A 153 17.93 10.32 -3.87
C SER A 153 18.66 9.15 -4.50
N GLU A 154 18.31 7.91 -4.14
CA GLU A 154 18.98 6.70 -4.63
C GLU A 154 18.05 5.47 -4.60
N PRO A 155 17.68 4.90 -5.76
CA PRO A 155 17.73 5.52 -7.09
C PRO A 155 16.96 6.85 -7.13
N ASN A 156 17.27 7.73 -8.08
CA ASN A 156 16.63 9.04 -8.19
C ASN A 156 15.35 9.06 -9.05
N GLU A 157 14.99 7.92 -9.67
CA GLU A 157 13.79 7.78 -10.48
C GLU A 157 13.00 6.51 -10.15
N ILE A 158 11.67 6.66 -10.06
CA ILE A 158 10.71 5.56 -9.94
C ILE A 158 9.78 5.54 -11.16
N ASN A 159 9.48 4.34 -11.66
CA ASN A 159 8.42 4.14 -12.64
C ASN A 159 7.27 3.42 -11.92
N PHE A 160 6.07 3.99 -11.95
CA PHE A 160 4.88 3.43 -11.32
C PHE A 160 3.64 3.74 -12.16
N LYS A 161 2.56 2.99 -11.94
CA LYS A 161 1.25 3.23 -12.54
C LYS A 161 0.41 4.10 -11.60
N PRO A 162 -0.35 5.08 -12.09
CA PRO A 162 -1.05 6.02 -11.21
C PRO A 162 -2.12 5.29 -10.41
N GLY A 163 -2.06 5.43 -9.08
CA GLY A 163 -2.85 4.69 -8.10
C GLY A 163 -2.03 3.74 -7.21
N GLN A 164 -0.83 3.36 -7.64
CA GLN A 164 0.06 2.50 -6.85
C GLN A 164 0.56 3.16 -5.56
N TYR A 165 1.10 2.35 -4.67
CA TYR A 165 1.61 2.77 -3.36
C TYR A 165 3.08 2.42 -3.16
N ILE A 166 3.70 3.06 -2.16
CA ILE A 166 5.00 2.68 -1.61
C ILE A 166 4.85 2.18 -0.19
N GLN A 167 5.83 1.44 0.31
CA GLN A 167 5.96 1.10 1.72
C GLN A 167 6.98 2.03 2.38
N PHE A 168 6.51 2.86 3.29
CA PHE A 168 7.33 3.75 4.10
C PHE A 168 7.92 2.98 5.27
N ARG A 169 9.25 2.98 5.40
CA ARG A 169 9.96 2.33 6.52
C ARG A 169 10.12 3.33 7.67
N ILE A 170 9.59 2.99 8.85
CA ILE A 170 9.87 3.76 10.07
C ILE A 170 11.35 3.54 10.43
N PRO A 171 12.15 4.60 10.62
CA PRO A 171 13.51 4.46 11.13
C PRO A 171 13.56 3.68 12.44
N GLU A 172 14.64 2.92 12.64
CA GLU A 172 14.94 2.15 13.87
C GLU A 172 14.01 0.95 14.21
N ILE A 173 12.77 0.91 13.70
CA ILE A 173 11.76 -0.09 14.10
C ILE A 173 11.54 -1.17 13.00
N GLU A 174 12.18 -1.03 11.83
CA GLU A 174 12.06 -1.93 10.65
C GLU A 174 10.62 -2.28 10.24
N GLU A 175 9.65 -1.46 10.67
CA GLU A 175 8.26 -1.61 10.30
C GLU A 175 7.94 -0.75 9.08
N PHE A 176 7.14 -1.33 8.19
CA PHE A 176 6.72 -0.69 6.95
C PHE A 176 5.23 -0.36 7.02
N ARG A 177 4.80 0.73 6.40
CA ARG A 177 3.37 0.98 6.15
C ARG A 177 3.16 1.46 4.72
N ALA A 178 2.06 0.98 4.12
CA ALA A 178 1.68 1.35 2.77
C ALA A 178 1.08 2.76 2.76
N TYR A 179 1.54 3.60 1.83
CA TYR A 179 0.91 4.87 1.50
C TYR A 179 0.86 5.04 -0.01
N SER A 180 -0.33 5.34 -0.53
CA SER A 180 -0.51 5.62 -1.95
C SER A 180 0.26 6.84 -2.41
N ILE A 181 0.80 6.75 -3.61
CA ILE A 181 1.46 7.86 -4.28
C ILE A 181 0.37 8.80 -4.81
N ALA A 182 0.46 10.08 -4.46
CA ALA A 182 -0.46 11.13 -4.86
C ALA A 182 0.04 11.98 -6.03
N SER A 183 1.35 11.92 -6.33
CA SER A 183 1.94 12.57 -7.52
C SER A 183 1.64 11.76 -8.79
N PRO A 184 1.60 12.42 -9.96
CA PRO A 184 1.48 11.72 -11.24
C PRO A 184 2.80 11.01 -11.60
N PRO A 185 2.77 9.91 -12.37
CA PRO A 185 3.96 9.17 -12.80
C PRO A 185 4.99 9.97 -13.63
N SER A 186 4.57 11.09 -14.22
CA SER A 186 5.47 12.01 -14.92
C SER A 186 6.53 12.63 -13.99
N GLN A 187 6.23 12.75 -12.69
CA GLN A 187 7.16 13.23 -11.66
C GLN A 187 8.04 12.08 -11.14
N LYS A 188 9.02 11.68 -11.95
CA LYS A 188 9.84 10.49 -11.68
C LYS A 188 10.68 10.56 -10.41
N ASN A 189 11.02 11.74 -9.91
CA ASN A 189 11.90 11.94 -8.76
C ASN A 189 11.19 12.47 -7.51
N ILE A 190 9.86 12.65 -7.56
CA ILE A 190 9.06 13.20 -6.46
C ILE A 190 7.92 12.24 -6.12
N LEU A 191 7.82 11.90 -4.84
CA LEU A 191 6.67 11.20 -4.29
C LEU A 191 5.90 12.16 -3.38
N GLU A 192 4.60 12.24 -3.59
CA GLU A 192 3.69 12.99 -2.73
C GLU A 192 2.77 12.01 -2.02
N LEU A 193 2.56 12.18 -0.72
CA LEU A 193 1.72 11.32 0.12
C LEU A 193 0.67 12.15 0.85
N ILE A 194 -0.52 11.58 1.06
CA ILE A 194 -1.60 12.15 1.88
C ILE A 194 -1.81 11.21 3.06
N VAL A 195 -1.31 11.58 4.23
CA VAL A 195 -1.17 10.69 5.38
C VAL A 195 -2.11 11.12 6.49
N ARG A 196 -3.04 10.24 6.85
CA ARG A 196 -3.92 10.44 8.01
C ARG A 196 -3.26 9.98 9.31
N LEU A 197 -3.43 10.75 10.38
CA LEU A 197 -3.08 10.33 11.74
C LEU A 197 -4.06 9.26 12.23
N VAL A 198 -3.54 8.06 12.48
CA VAL A 198 -4.29 6.98 13.12
C VAL A 198 -3.89 6.92 14.59
N PRO A 199 -4.82 7.07 15.55
CA PRO A 199 -4.50 6.98 16.98
C PRO A 199 -3.83 5.64 17.32
N GLY A 200 -2.65 5.71 17.96
CA GLY A 200 -1.83 4.54 18.30
C GLY A 200 -1.11 3.90 17.10
N GLY A 201 -1.23 4.46 15.89
CA GLY A 201 -0.54 3.99 14.71
C GLY A 201 0.91 4.46 14.68
N LEU A 202 1.86 3.53 14.82
CA LEU A 202 3.30 3.83 14.88
C LEU A 202 3.79 4.71 13.72
N CYS A 203 3.49 4.33 12.48
CA CYS A 203 3.99 5.08 11.31
C CYS A 203 3.28 6.42 11.11
N SER A 204 1.96 6.46 11.31
CA SER A 204 1.22 7.71 11.17
C SER A 204 1.61 8.71 12.25
N SER A 205 1.79 8.27 13.50
CA SER A 205 2.32 9.12 14.57
C SER A 205 3.75 9.58 14.26
N TYR A 206 4.63 8.70 13.77
CA TYR A 206 5.97 9.11 13.35
C TYR A 206 5.94 10.23 12.30
N ILE A 207 5.14 10.08 11.23
CA ILE A 207 4.99 11.10 10.18
C ILE A 207 4.38 12.41 10.72
N HIS A 208 3.47 12.32 11.69
CA HIS A 208 2.76 13.48 12.22
C HIS A 208 3.51 14.22 13.34
N GLU A 209 4.29 13.51 14.14
CA GLU A 209 4.83 14.04 15.40
C GLU A 209 6.36 14.15 15.39
N VAL A 210 7.06 13.37 14.56
CA VAL A 210 8.52 13.23 14.61
C VAL A 210 9.19 13.64 13.30
N LEU A 211 8.62 13.25 12.15
CA LEU A 211 9.20 13.50 10.84
C LEU A 211 9.31 15.01 10.54
N ASP A 212 10.48 15.46 10.11
CA ASP A 212 10.75 16.85 9.73
C ASP A 212 11.30 16.96 8.28
N VAL A 213 11.31 18.18 7.76
CA VAL A 213 11.92 18.52 6.48
C VAL A 213 13.42 18.26 6.55
N GLN A 214 14.00 17.76 5.46
CA GLN A 214 15.38 17.26 5.32
C GLN A 214 15.64 15.86 5.89
N ASP A 215 14.72 15.25 6.62
CA ASP A 215 14.89 13.87 7.07
C ASP A 215 15.05 12.90 5.89
N GLU A 216 15.90 11.89 6.10
CA GLU A 216 16.09 10.81 5.13
C GLU A 216 15.22 9.61 5.49
N ILE A 217 14.40 9.17 4.54
CA ILE A 217 13.48 8.04 4.70
C ILE A 217 13.74 7.00 3.63
N ILE A 218 13.68 5.74 4.03
CA ILE A 218 13.69 4.62 3.09
C ILE A 218 12.25 4.24 2.75
N VAL A 219 11.98 4.11 1.45
CA VAL A 219 10.73 3.56 0.94
C VAL A 219 11.01 2.40 -0.01
N THR A 220 10.07 1.47 -0.13
CA THR A 220 10.13 0.43 -1.16
C THR A 220 8.89 0.48 -2.05
N GLY A 221 9.01 0.09 -3.31
CA GLY A 221 7.89 0.06 -4.25
C GLY A 221 8.32 0.21 -5.71
N PRO A 222 7.37 0.49 -6.62
CA PRO A 222 5.94 0.63 -6.35
C PRO A 222 5.24 -0.72 -6.12
N TYR A 223 4.05 -0.68 -5.52
CA TYR A 223 3.21 -1.85 -5.28
C TYR A 223 1.73 -1.56 -5.58
N GLY A 224 0.95 -2.62 -5.66
CA GLY A 224 -0.51 -2.57 -5.68
C GLY A 224 -1.12 -2.73 -7.06
N ASP A 225 -2.33 -3.28 -7.06
CA ASP A 225 -3.13 -3.58 -8.26
C ASP A 225 -4.19 -2.50 -8.56
N PHE A 226 -4.36 -1.55 -7.64
CA PHE A 226 -5.17 -0.35 -7.80
C PHE A 226 -4.40 0.65 -8.66
N TYR A 227 -4.62 0.63 -9.98
CA TYR A 227 -4.03 1.59 -10.90
C TYR A 227 -4.91 1.78 -12.13
N LEU A 228 -4.82 2.98 -12.74
CA LEU A 228 -5.55 3.31 -13.96
C LEU A 228 -5.26 2.28 -15.08
N ARG A 229 -6.32 1.69 -15.65
CA ARG A 229 -6.23 0.85 -16.85
C ARG A 229 -6.12 1.74 -18.08
N GLU A 230 -4.90 2.00 -18.52
CA GLU A 230 -4.63 2.93 -19.62
C GLU A 230 -5.11 2.43 -20.99
N ASP A 231 -5.18 1.11 -21.18
CA ASP A 231 -5.66 0.50 -22.44
C ASP A 231 -7.19 0.53 -22.60
N SER A 232 -7.89 1.17 -21.67
CA SER A 232 -9.34 1.25 -21.63
C SER A 232 -9.84 2.63 -21.99
N GLU A 233 -10.91 2.67 -22.79
CA GLU A 233 -11.58 3.91 -23.22
C GLU A 233 -12.87 4.20 -22.41
N ARG A 234 -13.21 3.36 -21.42
CA ARG A 234 -14.46 3.49 -20.65
C ARG A 234 -14.52 4.81 -19.87
N GLU A 235 -15.71 5.30 -19.54
CA GLU A 235 -15.83 6.43 -18.59
C GLU A 235 -15.26 6.07 -17.21
N ILE A 236 -14.72 7.05 -16.49
CA ILE A 236 -14.10 6.86 -15.18
C ILE A 236 -15.00 7.42 -14.08
N VAL A 237 -15.25 6.62 -13.05
CA VAL A 237 -15.90 7.07 -11.81
C VAL A 237 -14.98 6.83 -10.63
N CYS A 238 -14.48 7.90 -10.04
CA CYS A 238 -13.67 7.87 -8.83
C CYS A 238 -14.55 8.11 -7.60
N ILE A 239 -14.40 7.32 -6.55
CA ILE A 239 -15.11 7.50 -5.27
C ILE A 239 -14.10 7.48 -4.13
N GLY A 240 -13.96 8.60 -3.44
CA GLY A 240 -12.93 8.81 -2.42
C GLY A 240 -13.47 9.29 -1.09
N GLY A 241 -12.72 9.02 -0.01
CA GLY A 241 -12.97 9.60 1.31
C GLY A 241 -11.69 9.67 2.15
N GLY A 242 -11.48 10.79 2.84
CA GLY A 242 -10.28 11.02 3.65
C GLY A 242 -8.98 10.90 2.84
N CYS A 243 -7.98 10.19 3.37
CA CYS A 243 -6.70 9.95 2.67
C CYS A 243 -6.82 9.10 1.41
N GLY A 244 -7.97 8.47 1.15
CA GLY A 244 -8.25 7.77 -0.10
C GLY A 244 -8.23 8.67 -1.35
N MET A 245 -8.12 9.98 -1.16
CA MET A 245 -7.85 10.90 -2.26
C MET A 245 -6.45 10.74 -2.86
N ALA A 246 -5.45 10.23 -2.14
CA ALA A 246 -4.07 10.12 -2.65
C ALA A 246 -3.98 9.39 -4.00
N PRO A 247 -4.38 8.10 -4.11
CA PRO A 247 -4.22 7.39 -5.37
C PRO A 247 -5.14 7.94 -6.47
N ILE A 248 -6.31 8.48 -6.11
CA ILE A 248 -7.23 9.12 -7.07
C ILE A 248 -6.61 10.41 -7.62
N ARG A 249 -5.92 11.21 -6.79
CA ARG A 249 -5.22 12.42 -7.23
C ARG A 249 -4.12 12.09 -8.23
N SER A 250 -3.36 11.03 -8.00
CA SER A 250 -2.36 10.53 -8.97
C SER A 250 -3.01 10.19 -10.32
N ILE A 251 -4.14 9.48 -10.32
CA ILE A 251 -4.93 9.15 -11.52
C ILE A 251 -5.42 10.42 -12.24
N LEU A 252 -6.07 11.34 -11.53
CA LEU A 252 -6.65 12.55 -12.12
C LEU A 252 -5.58 13.48 -12.69
N TYR A 253 -4.43 13.60 -12.02
CA TYR A 253 -3.32 14.42 -12.50
C TYR A 253 -2.66 13.83 -13.73
N HIS A 254 -2.48 12.51 -13.75
CA HIS A 254 -2.01 11.81 -14.94
C HIS A 254 -2.96 11.99 -16.13
N LEU A 255 -4.27 11.90 -15.90
CA LEU A 255 -5.28 12.17 -16.94
C LEU A 255 -5.25 13.63 -17.39
N ARG A 256 -5.11 14.59 -16.47
CA ARG A 256 -4.98 16.03 -16.78
C ARG A 256 -3.79 16.29 -17.70
N GLU A 257 -2.63 15.73 -17.41
CA GLU A 257 -1.41 15.88 -18.24
C GLU A 257 -1.58 15.33 -19.65
N LYS A 258 -2.44 14.31 -19.82
CA LYS A 258 -2.83 13.76 -21.13
C LYS A 258 -4.02 14.47 -21.79
N GLY A 259 -4.48 15.60 -21.24
CA GLY A 259 -5.60 16.37 -21.80
C GLY A 259 -6.98 15.77 -21.52
N MET A 260 -7.13 15.00 -20.43
CA MET A 260 -8.36 14.33 -20.02
C MET A 260 -9.01 13.53 -21.17
N PRO A 261 -8.34 12.47 -21.66
CA PRO A 261 -8.79 11.74 -22.85
C PRO A 261 -10.13 11.04 -22.65
N ARG A 262 -10.43 10.64 -21.40
CA ARG A 262 -11.64 9.95 -20.98
C ARG A 262 -12.48 10.86 -20.12
N LYS A 263 -13.81 10.74 -20.22
CA LYS A 263 -14.71 11.40 -19.29
C LYS A 263 -14.53 10.82 -17.90
N ALA A 264 -14.37 11.66 -16.90
CA ALA A 264 -14.12 11.26 -15.52
C ALA A 264 -15.03 12.03 -14.57
N SER A 265 -15.44 11.38 -13.49
CA SER A 265 -16.13 12.02 -12.37
C SER A 265 -15.45 11.63 -11.06
N TYR A 266 -15.35 12.56 -10.13
CA TYR A 266 -14.82 12.27 -8.80
C TYR A 266 -15.80 12.69 -7.71
N PHE A 267 -16.27 11.71 -6.96
CA PHE A 267 -17.12 11.90 -5.78
C PHE A 267 -16.26 11.80 -4.52
N PHE A 268 -16.10 12.92 -3.81
CA PHE A 268 -15.30 12.97 -2.60
C PHE A 268 -16.17 13.20 -1.37
N GLY A 269 -16.25 12.18 -0.52
CA GLY A 269 -17.01 12.21 0.72
C GLY A 269 -16.17 12.73 1.91
N ALA A 270 -16.72 13.72 2.60
CA ALA A 270 -16.17 14.26 3.84
C ALA A 270 -17.29 14.45 4.88
N ARG A 271 -16.92 14.58 6.16
CA ARG A 271 -17.92 14.80 7.23
C ARG A 271 -18.45 16.23 7.19
N SER A 272 -17.53 17.20 7.26
CA SER A 272 -17.82 18.63 7.26
C SER A 272 -16.84 19.38 6.36
N LYS A 273 -17.09 20.68 6.12
CA LYS A 273 -16.31 21.45 5.13
C LYS A 273 -14.82 21.49 5.44
N LYS A 274 -14.44 21.49 6.72
CA LYS A 274 -13.03 21.45 7.16
C LYS A 274 -12.30 20.15 6.83
N ASP A 275 -13.05 19.08 6.53
CA ASP A 275 -12.49 17.77 6.18
C ASP A 275 -12.37 17.63 4.64
N LEU A 276 -12.84 18.61 3.88
CA LEU A 276 -12.55 18.75 2.46
C LEU A 276 -11.21 19.45 2.27
N PHE A 277 -10.43 18.97 1.32
CA PHE A 277 -9.14 19.54 0.98
C PHE A 277 -8.85 19.35 -0.51
N TYR A 278 -7.94 20.17 -1.05
CA TYR A 278 -7.69 20.30 -2.51
C TYR A 278 -8.97 20.50 -3.36
N THR A 279 -10.05 20.99 -2.75
CA THR A 279 -11.33 21.21 -3.44
C THR A 279 -11.23 22.30 -4.50
N GLU A 280 -10.52 23.39 -4.21
CA GLU A 280 -10.28 24.48 -5.18
C GLU A 280 -9.46 23.99 -6.38
N GLU A 281 -8.45 23.16 -6.12
CA GLU A 281 -7.62 22.52 -7.15
C GLU A 281 -8.44 21.61 -8.07
N LEU A 282 -9.34 20.80 -7.51
CA LEU A 282 -10.22 19.91 -8.27
C LEU A 282 -11.31 20.67 -9.05
N MET A 283 -11.85 21.76 -8.50
CA MET A 283 -12.77 22.64 -9.21
C MET A 283 -12.09 23.38 -10.36
N ALA A 284 -10.82 23.80 -10.19
CA ALA A 284 -10.04 24.37 -11.28
C ALA A 284 -9.82 23.35 -12.40
N LEU A 285 -9.50 22.10 -12.05
CA LEU A 285 -9.39 21.00 -13.02
C LEU A 285 -10.71 20.78 -13.78
N GLU A 286 -11.86 20.81 -13.09
CA GLU A 286 -13.17 20.71 -13.73
C GLU A 286 -13.37 21.82 -14.77
N GLY A 287 -13.07 23.08 -14.42
CA GLY A 287 -13.14 24.22 -15.34
C GLY A 287 -12.22 24.12 -16.56
N GLU A 288 -11.01 23.58 -16.39
CA GLU A 288 -10.03 23.39 -17.47
C GLU A 288 -10.34 22.19 -18.38
N SER A 289 -11.12 21.21 -17.88
CA SER A 289 -11.34 19.92 -18.55
C SER A 289 -12.26 19.95 -19.78
N SER A 290 -12.77 21.12 -20.17
CA SER A 290 -13.74 21.27 -21.27
C SER A 290 -14.97 20.35 -21.11
N GLY A 291 -15.45 20.18 -19.87
CA GLY A 291 -16.61 19.34 -19.54
C GLY A 291 -16.34 17.83 -19.50
N ARG A 292 -15.08 17.40 -19.58
CA ARG A 292 -14.70 15.97 -19.49
C ARG A 292 -14.47 15.50 -18.06
N PHE A 293 -14.25 16.40 -17.11
CA PHE A 293 -14.14 16.08 -15.69
C PHE A 293 -15.28 16.74 -14.92
N SER A 294 -15.82 16.03 -13.93
CA SER A 294 -16.78 16.60 -12.97
C SER A 294 -16.41 16.26 -11.54
N TYR A 295 -16.44 17.25 -10.64
CA TYR A 295 -16.08 17.06 -9.25
C TYR A 295 -17.29 17.27 -8.32
N PHE A 296 -17.56 16.27 -7.49
CA PHE A 296 -18.68 16.26 -6.55
C PHE A 296 -18.15 16.14 -5.12
N PRO A 297 -17.85 17.27 -4.44
CA PRO A 297 -17.61 17.26 -3.00
C PRO A 297 -18.93 17.01 -2.26
N VAL A 298 -18.94 16.08 -1.30
CA VAL A 298 -20.14 15.65 -0.58
C VAL A 298 -19.91 15.71 0.92
N LEU A 299 -20.80 16.40 1.64
CA LEU A 299 -20.75 16.48 3.11
C LEU A 299 -21.84 15.61 3.76
N SER A 300 -21.42 14.64 4.57
CA SER A 300 -22.38 13.78 5.30
C SER A 300 -22.98 14.45 6.53
N GLU A 301 -22.25 15.37 7.16
CA GLU A 301 -22.64 16.10 8.38
C GLU A 301 -22.23 17.59 8.28
N PRO A 302 -22.72 18.35 7.27
CA PRO A 302 -22.38 19.77 7.14
C PRO A 302 -22.76 20.53 8.41
N LYS A 303 -21.84 21.37 8.90
CA LYS A 303 -22.12 22.23 10.06
C LYS A 303 -22.91 23.46 9.62
N PRO A 304 -23.76 24.05 10.48
CA PRO A 304 -24.47 25.28 10.15
C PRO A 304 -23.54 26.41 9.67
N ASP A 305 -22.34 26.51 10.26
CA ASP A 305 -21.34 27.53 9.91
C ASP A 305 -20.61 27.27 8.58
N ASP A 306 -20.71 26.06 8.01
CA ASP A 306 -20.05 25.71 6.74
C ASP A 306 -20.65 26.50 5.55
N LYS A 307 -21.88 27.01 5.71
CA LYS A 307 -22.70 27.64 4.65
C LYS A 307 -22.71 26.80 3.37
N TRP A 308 -22.84 25.48 3.54
CA TRP A 308 -22.72 24.52 2.46
C TRP A 308 -23.99 24.48 1.61
N SER A 309 -23.83 24.65 0.30
CA SER A 309 -24.91 24.55 -0.69
C SER A 309 -24.70 23.43 -1.72
N GLY A 310 -23.66 22.60 -1.53
CA GLY A 310 -23.34 21.49 -2.43
C GLY A 310 -24.04 20.20 -2.03
N GLU A 311 -23.51 19.07 -2.50
CA GLU A 311 -24.07 17.75 -2.23
C GLU A 311 -24.01 17.39 -0.73
N THR A 312 -25.07 16.77 -0.24
CA THR A 312 -25.18 16.32 1.14
C THR A 312 -25.59 14.85 1.24
N GLY A 313 -25.32 14.27 2.41
CA GLY A 313 -25.53 12.85 2.68
C GLY A 313 -24.28 12.01 2.44
N PHE A 314 -24.44 10.71 2.27
CA PHE A 314 -23.29 9.84 1.98
C PHE A 314 -22.86 10.00 0.52
N VAL A 315 -21.55 9.90 0.27
CA VAL A 315 -20.97 10.00 -1.08
C VAL A 315 -21.63 9.05 -2.09
N THR A 316 -22.04 7.86 -1.63
CA THR A 316 -22.74 6.85 -2.44
C THR A 316 -24.12 7.30 -2.90
N GLN A 317 -24.80 8.17 -2.15
CA GLN A 317 -26.07 8.76 -2.56
C GLN A 317 -25.87 9.81 -3.64
N ALA A 318 -24.77 10.57 -3.59
CA ALA A 318 -24.40 11.49 -4.67
C ALA A 318 -24.05 10.72 -5.95
N VAL A 319 -23.32 9.61 -5.83
CA VAL A 319 -23.09 8.68 -6.96
C VAL A 319 -24.43 8.20 -7.54
N GLU A 320 -25.38 7.79 -6.70
CA GLU A 320 -26.69 7.35 -7.19
C GLU A 320 -27.46 8.45 -7.95
N ARG A 321 -27.34 9.71 -7.54
CA ARG A 321 -28.00 10.86 -8.19
C ARG A 321 -27.33 11.25 -9.51
N HIS A 322 -26.01 11.31 -9.55
CA HIS A 322 -25.25 11.96 -10.64
C HIS A 322 -24.57 10.99 -11.60
N MET A 323 -24.33 9.75 -11.18
CA MET A 323 -23.72 8.76 -12.07
C MET A 323 -24.78 8.20 -13.01
N HIS A 324 -24.54 8.38 -14.30
CA HIS A 324 -25.23 7.70 -15.39
C HIS A 324 -24.24 6.71 -16.00
N SER A 325 -24.58 5.42 -15.98
CA SER A 325 -23.76 4.39 -16.63
C SER A 325 -24.64 3.56 -17.53
N ASN A 326 -24.13 3.28 -18.73
CA ASN A 326 -24.71 2.33 -19.67
C ASN A 326 -23.94 0.99 -19.65
N GLY A 327 -23.19 0.71 -18.59
CA GLY A 327 -22.28 -0.45 -18.47
C GLY A 327 -20.88 -0.20 -19.04
N ASP A 328 -20.62 0.97 -19.60
CA ASP A 328 -19.32 1.40 -20.15
C ASP A 328 -18.57 2.30 -19.16
N THR A 329 -18.30 1.76 -17.96
CA THR A 329 -17.69 2.53 -16.88
C THR A 329 -16.69 1.68 -16.12
N GLU A 330 -15.56 2.28 -15.75
CA GLU A 330 -14.64 1.77 -14.75
C GLU A 330 -14.74 2.59 -13.47
N ALA A 331 -14.76 1.89 -12.34
CA ALA A 331 -14.83 2.52 -11.04
C ALA A 331 -13.53 2.35 -10.27
N TYR A 332 -13.04 3.44 -9.69
CA TYR A 332 -11.82 3.50 -8.87
C TYR A 332 -12.17 4.04 -7.49
N LEU A 333 -12.15 3.18 -6.47
CA LEU A 333 -12.60 3.51 -5.12
C LEU A 333 -11.47 3.43 -4.11
N CYS A 334 -11.33 4.45 -3.26
CA CYS A 334 -10.34 4.40 -2.21
C CYS A 334 -10.80 5.15 -0.96
N GLY A 335 -10.69 4.50 0.21
CA GLY A 335 -11.10 5.08 1.48
C GLY A 335 -11.55 4.02 2.49
N PRO A 336 -12.38 4.42 3.49
CA PRO A 336 -12.78 3.53 4.57
C PRO A 336 -13.59 2.31 4.08
N PRO A 337 -13.40 1.11 4.67
CA PRO A 337 -14.12 -0.10 4.26
C PRO A 337 -15.65 0.06 4.18
N PRO A 338 -16.34 0.71 5.15
CA PRO A 338 -17.79 0.89 5.07
C PRO A 338 -18.24 1.72 3.86
N MET A 339 -17.43 2.70 3.43
CA MET A 339 -17.71 3.52 2.25
C MET A 339 -17.60 2.68 0.98
N ILE A 340 -16.53 1.89 0.86
CA ILE A 340 -16.29 1.02 -0.29
C ILE A 340 -17.39 -0.03 -0.40
N ASP A 341 -17.73 -0.71 0.70
CA ASP A 341 -18.78 -1.74 0.71
C ASP A 341 -20.15 -1.19 0.30
N ALA A 342 -20.46 0.06 0.68
CA ALA A 342 -21.68 0.73 0.25
C ALA A 342 -21.62 1.13 -1.24
N ALA A 343 -20.47 1.62 -1.71
CA ALA A 343 -20.28 2.03 -3.09
C ALA A 343 -20.35 0.86 -4.08
N LEU A 344 -19.80 -0.30 -3.74
CA LEU A 344 -19.89 -1.52 -4.54
C LEU A 344 -21.35 -1.89 -4.85
N LYS A 345 -22.25 -1.78 -3.85
CA LYS A 345 -23.68 -2.05 -4.03
C LYS A 345 -24.35 -1.05 -4.98
N VAL A 346 -23.99 0.24 -4.89
CA VAL A 346 -24.51 1.28 -5.78
C VAL A 346 -24.01 1.07 -7.21
N LEU A 347 -22.73 0.75 -7.39
CA LEU A 347 -22.13 0.49 -8.71
C LEU A 347 -22.76 -0.74 -9.39
N ALA A 348 -22.97 -1.83 -8.63
CA ALA A 348 -23.66 -3.01 -9.13
C ALA A 348 -25.10 -2.68 -9.59
N LYS A 349 -25.84 -1.88 -8.80
CA LYS A 349 -27.19 -1.40 -9.18
C LYS A 349 -27.16 -0.51 -10.43
N LYS A 350 -26.07 0.23 -10.65
CA LYS A 350 -25.83 1.07 -11.83
C LYS A 350 -25.28 0.28 -13.03
N GLY A 351 -25.10 -1.04 -12.92
CA GLY A 351 -24.70 -1.91 -14.03
C GLY A 351 -23.18 -1.94 -14.30
N VAL A 352 -22.36 -1.45 -13.38
CA VAL A 352 -20.90 -1.60 -13.49
C VAL A 352 -20.52 -3.04 -13.15
N GLN A 353 -19.79 -3.70 -14.05
CA GLN A 353 -19.35 -5.09 -13.85
C GLN A 353 -18.20 -5.15 -12.85
N ASP A 354 -18.20 -6.15 -11.97
CA ASP A 354 -17.17 -6.33 -10.93
C ASP A 354 -15.73 -6.33 -11.47
N ILE A 355 -15.52 -6.86 -12.69
CA ILE A 355 -14.20 -6.87 -13.36
C ILE A 355 -13.66 -5.47 -13.70
N HIS A 356 -14.52 -4.46 -13.71
CA HIS A 356 -14.23 -3.06 -13.99
C HIS A 356 -14.29 -2.19 -12.72
N ILE A 357 -14.35 -2.81 -11.54
CA ILE A 357 -14.34 -2.13 -10.25
C ILE A 357 -13.01 -2.41 -9.56
N TYR A 358 -12.21 -1.37 -9.37
CA TYR A 358 -10.93 -1.41 -8.67
C TYR A 358 -11.08 -0.65 -7.36
N TYR A 359 -10.63 -1.24 -6.26
CA TYR A 359 -10.70 -0.58 -4.97
C TYR A 359 -9.53 -0.90 -4.05
N ASP A 360 -9.23 0.05 -3.16
CA ASP A 360 -8.25 -0.12 -2.09
C ASP A 360 -8.83 0.35 -0.75
N LYS A 361 -8.80 -0.54 0.26
CA LYS A 361 -9.44 -0.34 1.57
C LYS A 361 -8.37 0.07 2.60
N PHE A 362 -8.51 1.28 3.16
CA PHE A 362 -7.58 1.85 4.14
C PHE A 362 -8.10 1.82 5.57
#